data_AF-Q389C1-F1
#
_entry.id   AF-Q389C1-F1
#
_cell.length_a   1.000
_cell.length_b   1.000
_cell.length_c   1.000
_cell.angle_alpha   90.00
_cell.angle_beta   90.00
_cell.angle_gamma   90.00
#
_symmetry.space_group_name_H-M   'P 1'
#
loop_
_entity.id
_entity.type
_entity.pdbx_description
1 polymer ?
#
loop_
_entity_poly.entity_id
_entity_poly.type
_entity_poly.pdbx_seq_one_letter_code
_entity_poly.pdbx_strand_id
1 'polypeptide(L)'
;MRKGIFSHIIDRIAGVPHRSVAAIPYGQWFSLYVQCLKAHQRNTAAGRDANELKVARQNLDVSLLSSVVSQKWTEVIVPSDDKCDARQPRSSVGNVLWWHESAEGAWLSSNNKIRGLELVTTSFLLEPLLAGRSIAAWTETVQQSSAAGGPLMQNDKGQPSLSPNKSGVLVVVVPFSTLFQLRAEAYPRAHTASADGENTQQRQLSLQERRARVAVLNSLHQLMELQCNSNNRWTNVEFAIWSPVSEFDAIMHISQVRLSLPDAAKKRITLETVCECEATRSAYLAHYLTLTKKNVPLAVLAPQSRQTELQQVPITNSCVRAQSACESEVRRQGHLKRSTVHRQAVTGCSELVRRMATREENLRQIMIP
;
A
#
# COMPACT_ATOMS: atom_id res chain seq x y z
N MET A 1 27.12 -3.79 -23.52
CA MET A 1 26.20 -3.50 -22.40
C MET A 1 25.39 -4.73 -22.09
N ARG A 2 25.56 -5.35 -20.92
CA ARG A 2 24.65 -6.42 -20.47
C ARG A 2 23.33 -5.75 -20.12
N LYS A 3 22.32 -5.87 -21.00
CA LYS A 3 20.97 -5.42 -20.70
C LYS A 3 20.50 -6.12 -19.43
N GLY A 4 20.30 -5.38 -18.35
CA GLY A 4 19.78 -5.93 -17.09
C GLY A 4 18.43 -6.62 -17.30
N ILE A 5 18.05 -7.54 -16.41
CA ILE A 5 16.85 -8.40 -16.53
C ILE A 5 15.58 -7.58 -16.81
N PHE A 6 15.44 -6.43 -16.16
CA PHE A 6 14.29 -5.51 -16.31
C PHE A 6 14.64 -4.21 -17.04
N SER A 7 15.79 -4.15 -17.73
CA SER A 7 16.23 -2.95 -18.50
C SER A 7 15.11 -2.41 -19.39
N HIS A 8 14.41 -3.28 -20.13
CA HIS A 8 13.31 -2.86 -21.00
C HIS A 8 12.13 -2.19 -20.25
N ILE A 9 11.89 -2.55 -18.99
CA ILE A 9 10.86 -1.91 -18.17
C ILE A 9 11.36 -0.53 -17.70
N ILE A 10 12.61 -0.48 -17.23
CA ILE A 10 13.27 0.74 -16.78
C ILE A 10 13.37 1.77 -17.91
N ASP A 11 13.80 1.34 -19.10
CA ASP A 11 13.85 2.16 -20.32
C ASP A 11 12.46 2.70 -20.69
N ARG A 12 11.42 1.88 -20.50
CA ARG A 12 10.04 2.29 -20.75
C ARG A 12 9.56 3.34 -19.74
N ILE A 13 9.94 3.24 -18.46
CA ILE A 13 9.67 4.27 -17.46
C ILE A 13 10.39 5.58 -17.84
N ALA A 14 11.63 5.48 -18.30
CA ALA A 14 12.41 6.65 -18.73
C ALA A 14 11.82 7.32 -19.99
N GLY A 15 11.22 6.53 -20.88
CA GLY A 15 10.65 7.00 -22.15
C GLY A 15 9.20 7.50 -22.10
N VAL A 16 8.41 7.18 -21.07
CA VAL A 16 7.04 7.71 -20.99
C VAL A 16 7.03 9.21 -20.67
N PRO A 17 6.07 9.99 -21.21
CA PRO A 17 5.96 11.42 -20.94
C PRO A 17 5.95 11.72 -19.43
N HIS A 18 6.79 12.67 -19.02
CA HIS A 18 6.97 13.05 -17.61
C HIS A 18 7.32 11.88 -16.67
N ARG A 19 7.85 10.77 -17.21
CA ARG A 19 8.22 9.56 -16.45
C ARG A 19 7.12 9.09 -15.51
N SER A 20 5.85 9.24 -15.90
CA SER A 20 4.70 8.84 -15.09
C SER A 20 4.30 7.41 -15.42
N VAL A 21 4.50 6.47 -14.49
CA VAL A 21 4.14 5.05 -14.68
C VAL A 21 2.64 4.88 -14.92
N ALA A 22 1.83 5.79 -14.39
CA ALA A 22 0.39 5.80 -14.61
C ALA A 22 -0.01 6.09 -16.07
N ALA A 23 0.92 6.51 -16.94
CA ALA A 23 0.67 6.65 -18.37
C ALA A 23 0.44 5.31 -19.09
N ILE A 24 0.91 4.20 -18.51
CA ILE A 24 0.74 2.83 -19.03
C ILE A 24 -0.24 2.08 -18.10
N PRO A 25 -1.22 1.32 -18.61
CA PRO A 25 -2.13 0.52 -17.77
C PRO A 25 -1.41 -0.43 -16.82
N TYR A 26 -1.96 -0.64 -15.62
CA TYR A 26 -1.39 -1.53 -14.61
C TYR A 26 -1.14 -2.94 -15.16
N GLY A 27 -2.13 -3.52 -15.87
CA GLY A 27 -2.01 -4.84 -16.48
C GLY A 27 -0.88 -4.94 -17.51
N GLN A 28 -0.54 -3.84 -18.19
CA GLN A 28 0.58 -3.80 -19.12
C GLN A 28 1.94 -3.83 -18.38
N TRP A 29 2.08 -3.14 -17.25
CA TRP A 29 3.28 -3.26 -16.41
C TRP A 29 3.48 -4.68 -15.88
N PHE A 30 2.39 -5.30 -15.38
CA PHE A 30 2.41 -6.70 -14.95
C PHE A 30 2.83 -7.64 -16.09
N SER A 31 2.26 -7.46 -17.29
CA SER A 31 2.62 -8.26 -18.47
C SER A 31 4.09 -8.14 -18.84
N LEU A 32 4.65 -6.92 -18.83
CA LEU A 32 6.07 -6.69 -19.08
C LEU A 32 6.95 -7.37 -18.02
N TYR A 33 6.58 -7.27 -16.74
CA TYR A 33 7.27 -7.95 -15.65
C TYR A 33 7.35 -9.46 -15.87
N VAL A 34 6.22 -10.10 -16.19
CA VAL A 34 6.16 -11.54 -16.48
C VAL A 34 6.98 -11.91 -17.72
N GLN A 35 6.98 -11.08 -18.77
CA GLN A 35 7.79 -11.31 -19.97
C GLN A 35 9.29 -11.27 -19.67
N CYS A 36 9.76 -10.28 -18.89
CA CYS A 36 11.14 -10.18 -18.45
C CYS A 36 11.55 -11.39 -17.60
N LEU A 37 10.69 -11.86 -16.68
CA LEU A 37 10.96 -13.07 -15.90
C LEU A 37 11.07 -14.32 -16.78
N LYS A 38 10.16 -14.51 -17.74
CA LYS A 38 10.20 -15.65 -18.68
C LYS A 38 11.47 -15.61 -19.55
N ALA A 39 11.87 -14.43 -20.02
CA ALA A 39 13.10 -14.26 -20.78
C ALA A 39 14.35 -14.57 -19.92
N HIS A 40 14.36 -14.14 -18.66
CA HIS A 40 15.43 -14.48 -17.72
C HIS A 40 15.51 -16.00 -17.47
N GLN A 41 14.37 -16.66 -17.21
CA GLN A 41 14.29 -18.12 -16.99
C GLN A 41 14.81 -18.95 -18.17
N ARG A 42 14.59 -18.49 -19.41
CA ARG A 42 15.15 -19.15 -20.61
C ARG A 42 16.66 -18.99 -20.69
N ASN A 43 17.19 -17.87 -20.22
CA ASN A 43 18.62 -17.56 -20.24
C ASN A 43 19.38 -18.13 -19.01
N THR A 44 18.69 -18.49 -17.94
CA THR A 44 19.29 -19.02 -16.69
C THR A 44 19.71 -20.49 -16.80
N ALA A 45 19.46 -21.17 -17.92
CA ALA A 45 20.10 -22.46 -18.21
C ALA A 45 21.65 -22.41 -18.12
N ALA A 46 22.23 -21.20 -18.09
CA ALA A 46 23.66 -20.94 -17.92
C ALA A 46 24.10 -20.57 -16.47
N GLY A 47 23.30 -20.85 -15.42
CA GLY A 47 23.74 -20.69 -14.02
C GLY A 47 23.85 -19.24 -13.52
N ARG A 48 22.92 -18.36 -13.93
CA ARG A 48 22.90 -16.97 -13.44
C ARG A 48 22.62 -16.87 -11.95
N ASP A 49 23.30 -15.91 -11.33
CA ASP A 49 23.33 -15.64 -9.89
C ASP A 49 21.97 -15.12 -9.39
N ALA A 50 21.41 -15.74 -8.35
CA ALA A 50 20.19 -15.30 -7.68
C ALA A 50 20.30 -13.85 -7.17
N ASN A 51 21.53 -13.38 -6.88
CA ASN A 51 21.78 -11.98 -6.51
C ASN A 51 21.50 -11.01 -7.66
N GLU A 52 21.78 -11.38 -8.92
CA GLU A 52 21.51 -10.52 -10.08
C GLU A 52 20.01 -10.25 -10.20
N LEU A 53 19.18 -11.29 -10.06
CA LEU A 53 17.73 -11.15 -10.07
C LEU A 53 17.22 -10.33 -8.88
N LYS A 54 17.79 -10.53 -7.69
CA LYS A 54 17.43 -9.76 -6.49
C LYS A 54 17.69 -8.25 -6.68
N VAL A 55 18.89 -7.89 -7.17
CA VAL A 55 19.25 -6.49 -7.44
C VAL A 55 18.37 -5.90 -8.54
N ALA A 56 18.12 -6.66 -9.62
CA ALA A 56 17.25 -6.20 -10.70
C ALA A 56 15.81 -5.94 -10.23
N ARG A 57 15.27 -6.79 -9.35
CA ARG A 57 13.96 -6.61 -8.71
C ARG A 57 13.92 -5.35 -7.84
N GLN A 58 14.93 -5.14 -7.00
CA GLN A 58 15.04 -3.92 -6.18
C GLN A 58 15.09 -2.65 -7.06
N ASN A 59 15.87 -2.67 -8.13
CA ASN A 59 15.95 -1.55 -9.08
C ASN A 59 14.60 -1.25 -9.74
N LEU A 60 13.83 -2.30 -10.08
CA LEU A 60 12.49 -2.16 -10.63
C LEU A 60 11.51 -1.58 -9.61
N ASP A 61 11.52 -2.08 -8.37
CA ASP A 61 10.70 -1.56 -7.27
C ASP A 61 10.96 -0.07 -7.06
N VAL A 62 12.23 0.32 -6.99
CA VAL A 62 12.63 1.73 -6.83
C VAL A 62 12.12 2.58 -8.00
N SER A 63 12.27 2.11 -9.24
CA SER A 63 11.86 2.86 -10.43
C SER A 63 10.34 3.07 -10.51
N LEU A 64 9.56 2.05 -10.14
CA LEU A 64 8.10 2.14 -10.16
C LEU A 64 7.58 2.97 -8.99
N LEU A 65 8.11 2.79 -7.78
CA LEU A 65 7.69 3.53 -6.59
C LEU A 65 8.02 5.03 -6.72
N SER A 66 9.21 5.39 -7.23
CA SER A 66 9.54 6.80 -7.55
C SER A 66 8.51 7.41 -8.42
N SER A 67 8.26 6.78 -9.54
CA SER A 67 7.40 7.35 -10.56
C SER A 67 5.99 7.64 -10.03
N VAL A 68 5.52 6.87 -9.04
CA VAL A 68 4.23 7.10 -8.38
C VAL A 68 4.27 8.27 -7.40
N VAL A 69 5.30 8.37 -6.57
CA VAL A 69 5.34 9.35 -5.47
C VAL A 69 5.99 10.69 -5.83
N SER A 70 6.87 10.71 -6.83
CA SER A 70 7.60 11.91 -7.27
C SER A 70 6.66 13.00 -7.77
N GLN A 71 6.88 14.24 -7.34
CA GLN A 71 6.09 15.38 -7.82
C GLN A 71 6.55 15.83 -9.21
N LYS A 72 7.85 15.66 -9.50
CA LYS A 72 8.46 16.02 -10.77
C LYS A 72 9.05 14.78 -11.45
N TRP A 73 9.01 14.78 -12.77
CA TRP A 73 9.62 13.71 -13.56
C TRP A 73 11.14 13.60 -13.33
N THR A 74 11.81 14.70 -12.98
CA THR A 74 13.25 14.74 -12.64
C THR A 74 13.57 14.06 -11.32
N GLU A 75 12.58 13.85 -10.45
CA GLU A 75 12.75 13.16 -9.17
C GLU A 75 12.60 11.63 -9.33
N VAL A 76 12.22 11.15 -10.52
CA VAL A 76 12.05 9.72 -10.77
C VAL A 76 13.40 9.04 -10.87
N ILE A 77 13.65 8.11 -9.95
CA ILE A 77 14.90 7.36 -9.85
C ILE A 77 14.87 6.26 -10.91
N VAL A 78 15.81 6.31 -11.84
CA VAL A 78 16.01 5.30 -12.88
C VAL A 78 17.43 4.77 -12.71
N PRO A 79 17.62 3.58 -12.09
CA PRO A 79 18.92 2.99 -11.90
C PRO A 79 19.66 2.91 -13.24
N SER A 80 20.80 3.58 -13.32
CA SER A 80 21.66 3.50 -14.51
C SER A 80 22.51 2.24 -14.40
N ASP A 81 22.66 1.52 -15.51
CA ASP A 81 23.45 0.28 -15.58
C ASP A 81 24.94 0.47 -15.19
N ASP A 82 25.42 1.73 -15.10
CA ASP A 82 26.85 2.04 -15.03
C ASP A 82 27.54 1.87 -13.67
N LYS A 83 26.83 1.71 -12.53
CA LYS A 83 27.49 1.58 -11.21
C LYS A 83 26.70 0.77 -10.17
N CYS A 84 26.39 -0.50 -10.45
CA CYS A 84 26.07 -1.44 -9.37
C CYS A 84 27.34 -2.06 -8.78
N ASP A 85 28.23 -1.23 -8.23
CA ASP A 85 29.27 -1.73 -7.33
C ASP A 85 28.59 -2.07 -6.00
N ALA A 86 28.40 -3.36 -5.73
CA ALA A 86 27.87 -3.90 -4.47
C ALA A 86 28.67 -3.51 -3.20
N ARG A 87 29.67 -2.65 -3.33
CA ARG A 87 30.53 -2.13 -2.26
C ARG A 87 30.44 -0.61 -2.09
N GLN A 88 29.66 0.13 -2.90
CA GLN A 88 29.50 1.55 -2.63
C GLN A 88 28.62 1.77 -1.40
N PRO A 89 29.12 2.50 -0.38
CA PRO A 89 28.34 2.79 0.81
C PRO A 89 27.13 3.65 0.41
N ARG A 90 25.94 3.14 0.75
CA ARG A 90 24.55 3.68 0.86
C ARG A 90 24.29 5.21 0.89
N SER A 91 25.15 6.06 0.37
CA SER A 91 25.28 7.46 0.76
C SER A 91 25.31 8.46 -0.40
N SER A 92 25.34 8.02 -1.67
CA SER A 92 25.51 8.93 -2.82
C SER A 92 24.27 9.11 -3.71
N VAL A 93 23.21 8.33 -3.53
CA VAL A 93 21.89 8.64 -4.11
C VAL A 93 21.02 9.13 -2.97
N GLY A 94 20.86 10.45 -2.87
CA GLY A 94 20.37 11.15 -1.68
C GLY A 94 19.17 10.49 -0.99
N ASN A 95 19.35 10.15 0.28
CA ASN A 95 18.34 10.02 1.35
C ASN A 95 17.05 9.20 1.14
N VAL A 96 16.83 8.53 0.01
CA VAL A 96 15.54 7.86 -0.22
C VAL A 96 15.52 6.42 0.32
N LEU A 97 15.87 6.26 1.60
CA LEU A 97 15.93 4.97 2.30
C LEU A 97 14.58 4.25 2.36
N TRP A 98 13.46 4.99 2.27
CA TRP A 98 12.16 4.42 2.59
C TRP A 98 11.63 3.37 1.62
N TRP A 99 12.21 3.33 0.42
CA TRP A 99 11.80 2.46 -0.67
C TRP A 99 12.51 1.13 -0.55
N HIS A 100 13.63 1.10 0.18
CA HIS A 100 14.41 -0.12 0.39
C HIS A 100 13.88 -0.88 1.60
N GLU A 101 13.80 -0.24 2.78
CA GLU A 101 13.54 -0.99 4.02
C GLU A 101 12.09 -1.48 4.15
N SER A 102 11.11 -0.72 3.67
CA SER A 102 9.70 -1.09 3.77
C SER A 102 9.23 -2.02 2.64
N ALA A 103 9.85 -1.92 1.47
CA ALA A 103 9.43 -2.62 0.27
C ALA A 103 9.94 -4.07 0.19
N GLU A 104 11.01 -4.42 0.93
CA GLU A 104 11.60 -5.76 0.88
C GLU A 104 10.70 -6.89 1.41
N GLY A 105 9.46 -6.58 1.80
CA GLY A 105 8.52 -7.58 2.28
C GLY A 105 9.00 -8.24 3.57
N ALA A 106 9.85 -7.57 4.36
CA ALA A 106 10.26 -8.08 5.67
C ALA A 106 9.03 -8.40 6.52
N TRP A 107 8.01 -7.54 6.49
CA TRP A 107 6.70 -7.77 7.08
C TRP A 107 5.93 -8.96 6.49
N LEU A 108 6.21 -9.38 5.25
CA LEU A 108 5.70 -10.62 4.66
C LEU A 108 6.40 -11.88 5.20
N SER A 109 7.56 -11.76 5.85
CA SER A 109 8.24 -12.89 6.52
C SER A 109 7.38 -13.50 7.63
N SER A 110 7.28 -14.83 7.67
CA SER A 110 6.55 -15.56 8.71
C SER A 110 7.11 -15.38 10.12
N ASN A 111 8.35 -14.89 10.24
CA ASN A 111 9.05 -14.73 11.52
C ASN A 111 8.62 -13.48 12.30
N ASN A 112 7.93 -12.54 11.65
CA ASN A 112 7.54 -11.29 12.30
C ASN A 112 6.32 -11.49 13.20
N LYS A 113 6.43 -11.04 14.45
CA LYS A 113 5.30 -11.04 15.40
C LYS A 113 4.34 -9.91 15.06
N ILE A 114 3.47 -10.17 14.10
CA ILE A 114 2.43 -9.24 13.65
C ILE A 114 1.15 -9.50 14.46
N ARG A 115 0.64 -8.46 15.11
CA ARG A 115 -0.63 -8.50 15.85
C ARG A 115 -1.83 -8.53 14.90
N GLY A 116 -1.72 -7.85 13.77
CA GLY A 116 -2.77 -7.76 12.75
C GLY A 116 -2.28 -7.02 11.51
N LEU A 117 -3.04 -7.14 10.44
CA LEU A 117 -2.81 -6.49 9.17
C LEU A 117 -4.01 -5.58 8.84
N GLU A 118 -3.72 -4.38 8.36
CA GLU A 118 -4.71 -3.46 7.79
C GLU A 118 -4.36 -3.22 6.32
N LEU A 119 -5.14 -3.76 5.38
CA LEU A 119 -4.95 -3.56 3.95
C LEU A 119 -5.71 -2.30 3.49
N VAL A 120 -4.98 -1.30 3.01
CA VAL A 120 -5.52 -0.02 2.57
C VAL A 120 -6.01 -0.11 1.12
N THR A 121 -7.24 0.34 0.86
CA THR A 121 -7.79 0.47 -0.51
C THR A 121 -7.68 1.91 -1.02
N THR A 122 -7.78 2.12 -2.34
CA THR A 122 -7.78 3.48 -2.92
C THR A 122 -9.00 4.23 -2.46
N SER A 123 -10.17 3.58 -2.45
CA SER A 123 -11.42 4.20 -2.00
C SER A 123 -11.33 4.75 -0.57
N PHE A 124 -10.59 4.08 0.32
CA PHE A 124 -10.35 4.56 1.67
C PHE A 124 -9.50 5.83 1.69
N LEU A 125 -8.43 5.84 0.90
CA LEU A 125 -7.52 6.99 0.78
C LEU A 125 -8.17 8.21 0.11
N LEU A 126 -9.18 7.97 -0.72
CA LEU A 126 -9.94 9.03 -1.38
C LEU A 126 -10.98 9.68 -0.48
N GLU A 127 -11.33 9.07 0.66
CA GLU A 127 -12.29 9.65 1.60
C GLU A 127 -11.56 10.64 2.53
N PRO A 128 -11.69 11.97 2.35
CA PRO A 128 -10.77 12.93 2.95
C PRO A 128 -10.78 12.89 4.49
N LEU A 129 -11.96 12.65 5.07
CA LEU A 129 -12.11 12.56 6.52
C LEU A 129 -11.49 11.28 7.10
N LEU A 130 -11.76 10.11 6.49
CA LEU A 130 -11.20 8.84 6.97
C LEU A 130 -9.69 8.76 6.72
N ALA A 131 -9.25 9.04 5.50
CA ALA A 131 -7.85 8.98 5.11
C ALA A 131 -7.02 10.00 5.89
N GLY A 132 -7.45 11.27 5.92
CA GLY A 132 -6.72 12.34 6.58
C GLY A 132 -6.50 12.07 8.07
N ARG A 133 -7.52 11.58 8.76
CA ARG A 133 -7.39 11.23 10.18
C ARG A 133 -6.57 9.99 10.44
N SER A 134 -6.71 8.97 9.61
CA SER A 134 -5.94 7.73 9.77
C SER A 134 -4.47 8.00 9.52
N ILE A 135 -4.13 8.76 8.47
CA ILE A 135 -2.75 9.19 8.19
C ILE A 135 -2.20 10.03 9.34
N ALA A 136 -2.96 11.01 9.85
CA ALA A 136 -2.53 11.81 10.99
C ALA A 136 -2.27 10.94 12.23
N ALA A 137 -3.15 9.99 12.53
CA ALA A 137 -3.02 9.11 13.69
C ALA A 137 -1.87 8.10 13.54
N TRP A 138 -1.63 7.58 12.34
CA TRP A 138 -0.44 6.76 12.04
C TRP A 138 0.84 7.58 12.18
N THR A 139 0.86 8.80 11.67
CA THR A 139 1.98 9.74 11.82
C THR A 139 2.30 10.00 13.29
N GLU A 140 1.29 10.32 14.10
CA GLU A 140 1.45 10.52 15.53
C GLU A 140 2.00 9.27 16.23
N THR A 141 1.51 8.08 15.87
CA THR A 141 1.98 6.81 16.45
C THR A 141 3.44 6.52 16.09
N VAL A 142 3.86 6.83 14.85
CA VAL A 142 5.23 6.73 14.37
C VAL A 142 6.14 7.71 15.14
N GLN A 143 5.70 8.96 15.35
CA GLN A 143 6.44 9.96 16.14
C GLN A 143 6.59 9.54 17.61
N GLN A 144 5.52 9.07 18.24
CA GLN A 144 5.54 8.58 19.62
C GLN A 144 6.46 7.36 19.79
N SER A 145 6.47 6.45 18.81
CA SER A 145 7.35 5.28 18.82
C SER A 145 8.84 5.68 18.70
N SER A 146 9.12 6.71 17.89
CA SER A 146 10.47 7.29 17.78
C SER A 146 10.93 7.96 19.09
N ALA A 147 10.04 8.72 19.74
CA ALA A 147 10.33 9.42 21.00
C ALA A 147 10.46 8.49 22.22
N ALA A 148 9.65 7.43 22.29
CA ALA A 148 9.69 6.45 23.40
C ALA A 148 10.97 5.59 23.39
N GLY A 149 11.65 5.48 22.26
CA GLY A 149 12.93 4.79 22.11
C GLY A 149 14.13 5.62 22.57
N GLY A 150 14.04 6.31 23.72
CA GLY A 150 15.18 7.00 24.33
C GLY A 150 16.40 6.07 24.42
N PRO A 151 17.64 6.62 24.47
CA PRO A 151 18.84 5.79 24.60
C PRO A 151 18.60 4.81 25.74
N LEU A 152 18.82 3.52 25.50
CA LEU A 152 18.97 2.53 26.55
C LEU A 152 20.06 3.07 27.47
N MET A 153 19.69 3.87 28.47
CA MET A 153 20.57 4.13 29.57
C MET A 153 20.82 2.74 30.13
N GLN A 154 22.04 2.27 29.93
CA GLN A 154 22.64 1.28 30.80
C GLN A 154 22.44 1.83 32.20
N ASN A 155 21.38 1.40 32.87
CA ASN A 155 21.35 1.52 34.30
C ASN A 155 22.48 0.60 34.77
N ASP A 156 23.47 1.17 35.45
CA ASP A 156 24.58 0.49 36.15
C ASP A 156 24.13 -0.50 37.24
N LYS A 157 22.85 -0.85 37.26
CA LYS A 157 22.25 -1.90 38.08
C LYS A 157 21.59 -2.84 37.09
N GLY A 158 22.24 -3.96 36.78
CA GLY A 158 21.85 -4.99 35.80
C GLY A 158 20.49 -5.66 36.04
N GLN A 159 19.44 -4.89 36.22
CA GLN A 159 18.07 -5.33 36.22
C GLN A 159 17.45 -5.05 34.85
N PRO A 160 16.93 -6.08 34.16
CA PRO A 160 16.21 -5.86 32.91
C PRO A 160 14.98 -5.00 33.21
N SER A 161 15.00 -3.76 32.74
CA SER A 161 13.83 -2.90 32.73
C SER A 161 12.71 -3.64 31.99
N LEU A 162 11.60 -3.85 32.69
CA LEU A 162 10.33 -4.41 32.24
C LEU A 162 10.25 -4.54 30.72
N SER A 163 10.39 -5.78 30.24
CA SER A 163 10.28 -6.17 28.84
C SER A 163 9.19 -5.37 28.15
N PRO A 164 9.46 -4.69 27.01
CA PRO A 164 8.41 -4.03 26.26
C PRO A 164 7.35 -5.09 26.00
N ASN A 165 6.13 -4.84 26.49
CA ASN A 165 5.00 -5.75 26.35
C ASN A 165 5.06 -6.39 24.96
N LYS A 166 5.16 -7.72 24.90
CA LYS A 166 5.26 -8.54 23.66
C LYS A 166 3.97 -8.46 22.81
N SER A 167 3.31 -7.31 22.77
CA SER A 167 2.23 -7.04 21.84
C SER A 167 2.86 -6.93 20.46
N GLY A 168 2.42 -7.77 19.52
CA GLY A 168 2.92 -7.71 18.15
C GLY A 168 2.65 -6.36 17.49
N VAL A 169 3.31 -6.09 16.38
CA VAL A 169 3.16 -4.85 15.61
C VAL A 169 1.91 -4.95 14.73
N LEU A 170 1.10 -3.88 14.65
CA LEU A 170 0.07 -3.74 13.62
C LEU A 170 0.70 -3.25 12.33
N VAL A 171 0.57 -3.99 11.24
CA VAL A 171 1.14 -3.59 9.95
C VAL A 171 0.02 -3.02 9.06
N VAL A 172 0.14 -1.75 8.68
CA VAL A 172 -0.76 -1.08 7.74
C VAL A 172 -0.14 -1.15 6.36
N VAL A 173 -0.76 -1.92 5.46
CA VAL A 173 -0.23 -2.21 4.12
C VAL A 173 -0.94 -1.37 3.09
N VAL A 174 -0.20 -0.55 2.35
CA VAL A 174 -0.68 0.12 1.14
C VAL A 174 -0.15 -0.59 -0.09
N PRO A 175 -1.01 -1.22 -0.90
CA PRO A 175 -0.60 -1.80 -2.17
C PRO A 175 0.02 -0.77 -3.12
N PHE A 176 1.01 -1.17 -3.91
CA PHE A 176 1.52 -0.36 -4.99
C PHE A 176 0.40 0.03 -5.95
N SER A 177 -0.52 -0.89 -6.26
CA SER A 177 -1.67 -0.59 -7.11
C SER A 177 -2.57 0.52 -6.58
N THR A 178 -2.69 0.67 -5.26
CA THR A 178 -3.45 1.76 -4.63
C THR A 178 -2.77 3.10 -4.86
N LEU A 179 -1.45 3.18 -4.67
CA LEU A 179 -0.68 4.39 -4.96
C LEU A 179 -0.70 4.72 -6.47
N PHE A 180 -0.57 3.69 -7.31
CA PHE A 180 -0.65 3.79 -8.76
C PHE A 180 -2.01 4.37 -9.20
N GLN A 181 -3.11 3.91 -8.60
CA GLN A 181 -4.46 4.42 -8.91
C GLN A 181 -4.61 5.89 -8.51
N LEU A 182 -4.17 6.27 -7.31
CA LEU A 182 -4.15 7.68 -6.88
C LEU A 182 -3.37 8.55 -7.87
N ARG A 183 -2.22 8.05 -8.35
CA ARG A 183 -1.38 8.76 -9.33
C ARG A 183 -2.07 8.90 -10.68
N ALA A 184 -2.70 7.82 -11.17
CA ALA A 184 -3.44 7.82 -12.43
C ALA A 184 -4.62 8.80 -12.40
N GLU A 185 -5.32 8.88 -11.28
CA GLU A 185 -6.44 9.80 -11.11
C GLU A 185 -6.00 11.26 -10.88
N ALA A 186 -4.84 11.48 -10.25
CA ALA A 186 -4.26 12.81 -10.08
C ALA A 186 -3.83 13.44 -11.42
N TYR A 187 -3.29 12.62 -12.32
CA TYR A 187 -2.79 13.04 -13.63
C TYR A 187 -3.45 12.21 -14.73
N PRO A 188 -4.74 12.45 -15.02
CA PRO A 188 -5.43 11.69 -16.05
C PRO A 188 -4.73 11.88 -17.39
N ARG A 189 -4.65 10.79 -18.14
CA ARG A 189 -4.07 10.80 -19.48
C ARG A 189 -4.89 11.77 -20.34
N ALA A 190 -4.22 12.55 -21.19
CA ALA A 190 -4.93 13.16 -22.30
C ALA A 190 -5.51 12.01 -23.12
N HIS A 191 -6.82 11.83 -23.10
CA HIS A 191 -7.47 10.90 -24.02
C HIS A 191 -7.17 11.44 -25.42
N THR A 192 -6.25 10.79 -26.12
CA THR A 192 -6.21 10.90 -27.58
C THR A 192 -7.61 10.52 -28.02
N ALA A 193 -8.35 11.50 -28.56
CA ALA A 193 -9.72 11.34 -29.00
C ALA A 193 -9.80 10.15 -29.96
N SER A 194 -10.10 8.98 -29.41
CA SER A 194 -10.48 7.82 -30.18
C SER A 194 -11.91 8.09 -30.61
N ALA A 195 -12.10 8.22 -31.92
CA ALA A 195 -13.33 8.61 -32.58
C ALA A 195 -14.48 7.59 -32.44
N ASP A 196 -14.26 6.49 -31.73
CA ASP A 196 -15.29 5.51 -31.44
C ASP A 196 -15.98 5.84 -30.12
N GLY A 197 -17.03 6.66 -30.25
CA GLY A 197 -18.02 6.84 -29.22
C GLY A 197 -18.73 5.52 -28.96
N GLU A 198 -18.62 5.01 -27.74
CA GLU A 198 -19.73 4.45 -26.96
C GLU A 198 -19.24 4.07 -25.55
N ASN A 199 -19.83 4.73 -24.55
CA ASN A 199 -20.07 4.20 -23.20
C ASN A 199 -18.95 4.11 -22.14
N THR A 200 -17.86 4.86 -22.23
CA THR A 200 -17.05 5.16 -21.03
C THR A 200 -16.89 6.67 -20.82
N GLN A 201 -17.95 7.30 -20.29
CA GLN A 201 -17.79 8.57 -19.58
C GLN A 201 -16.92 8.32 -18.34
N GLN A 202 -15.60 8.31 -18.50
CA GLN A 202 -14.70 8.50 -17.38
C GLN A 202 -15.01 9.89 -16.83
N ARG A 203 -15.75 9.92 -15.70
CA ARG A 203 -16.13 11.13 -14.98
C ARG A 203 -14.86 11.97 -14.81
N GLN A 204 -14.78 13.08 -15.54
CA GLN A 204 -13.62 13.95 -15.48
C GLN A 204 -13.52 14.50 -14.06
N LEU A 205 -12.51 14.07 -13.32
CA LEU A 205 -12.25 14.54 -11.97
C LEU A 205 -11.95 16.03 -12.01
N SER A 206 -12.56 16.78 -11.11
CA SER A 206 -12.30 18.20 -10.89
C SER A 206 -10.84 18.43 -10.51
N LEU A 207 -10.34 19.65 -10.72
CA LEU A 207 -8.99 20.03 -10.31
C LEU A 207 -8.78 19.83 -8.79
N GLN A 208 -9.82 20.10 -7.99
CA GLN A 208 -9.78 19.91 -6.54
C GLN A 208 -9.62 18.43 -6.17
N GLU A 209 -10.38 17.54 -6.81
CA GLU A 209 -10.26 16.09 -6.64
C GLU A 209 -8.87 15.57 -7.01
N ARG A 210 -8.28 16.08 -8.09
CA ARG A 210 -6.91 15.73 -8.50
C ARG A 210 -5.87 16.20 -7.48
N ARG A 211 -5.99 17.45 -7.01
CA ARG A 211 -5.13 18.00 -5.96
C ARG A 211 -5.24 17.22 -4.66
N ALA A 212 -6.44 16.77 -4.29
CA ALA A 212 -6.64 15.94 -3.10
C ALA A 212 -5.86 14.61 -3.20
N ARG A 213 -5.82 13.97 -4.38
CA ARG A 213 -5.04 12.74 -4.60
C ARG A 213 -3.53 12.98 -4.49
N VAL A 214 -3.04 14.08 -5.07
CA VAL A 214 -1.63 14.48 -4.91
C VAL A 214 -1.31 14.76 -3.45
N ALA A 215 -2.20 15.43 -2.72
CA ALA A 215 -2.02 15.70 -1.29
C ALA A 215 -1.95 14.39 -0.48
N VAL A 216 -2.82 13.42 -0.76
CA VAL A 216 -2.78 12.10 -0.11
C VAL A 216 -1.46 11.38 -0.41
N LEU A 217 -1.01 11.34 -1.67
CA LEU A 217 0.28 10.75 -2.04
C LEU A 217 1.45 11.41 -1.28
N ASN A 218 1.43 12.74 -1.17
CA ASN A 218 2.45 13.48 -0.41
C ASN A 218 2.42 13.16 1.08
N SER A 219 1.24 13.08 1.70
CA SER A 219 1.13 12.72 3.12
C SER A 219 1.62 11.30 3.40
N LEU A 220 1.34 10.36 2.48
CA LEU A 220 1.86 8.98 2.57
C LEU A 220 3.38 8.94 2.40
N HIS A 221 3.93 9.72 1.48
CA HIS A 221 5.37 9.85 1.29
C HIS A 221 6.04 10.38 2.57
N GLN A 222 5.50 11.45 3.17
CA GLN A 222 6.04 12.01 4.42
C GLN A 222 5.96 11.02 5.59
N LEU A 223 4.87 10.26 5.70
CA LEU A 223 4.73 9.19 6.71
C LEU A 223 5.82 8.13 6.53
N MET A 224 6.12 7.74 5.29
CA MET A 224 7.17 6.77 4.96
C MET A 224 8.57 7.29 5.28
N GLU A 225 8.87 8.55 4.93
CA GLU A 225 10.14 9.20 5.27
C GLU A 225 10.34 9.28 6.78
N LEU A 226 9.31 9.76 7.50
CA LEU A 226 9.31 9.81 8.95
C LEU A 226 9.52 8.41 9.54
N GLN A 227 8.91 7.39 8.94
CA GLN A 227 9.12 6.02 9.34
C GLN A 227 10.61 5.67 9.22
N CYS A 228 11.19 5.70 8.03
CA CYS A 228 12.57 5.24 7.84
C CYS A 228 13.62 6.01 8.65
N ASN A 229 13.37 7.28 8.99
CA ASN A 229 14.24 8.05 9.87
C ASN A 229 14.25 7.60 11.34
N SER A 230 13.33 6.74 11.79
CA SER A 230 13.27 6.30 13.20
C SER A 230 14.14 5.08 13.55
N ASN A 231 14.95 4.56 12.62
CA ASN A 231 15.85 3.42 12.84
C ASN A 231 15.12 2.15 13.34
N ASN A 232 14.02 1.78 12.70
CA ASN A 232 13.26 0.53 12.97
C ASN A 232 12.68 0.41 14.39
N ARG A 233 12.39 1.52 15.06
CA ARG A 233 11.84 1.55 16.43
C ARG A 233 10.31 1.48 16.47
N TRP A 234 9.73 0.54 15.74
CA TRP A 234 8.27 0.38 15.65
C TRP A 234 7.73 -0.50 16.78
N THR A 235 7.22 0.12 17.83
CA THR A 235 6.70 -0.65 18.97
C THR A 235 5.24 -1.07 18.80
N ASN A 236 4.45 -0.34 17.99
CA ASN A 236 3.00 -0.56 17.92
C ASN A 236 2.42 -0.62 16.50
N VAL A 237 2.94 0.17 15.56
CA VAL A 237 2.45 0.26 14.18
C VAL A 237 3.63 0.36 13.22
N GLU A 238 3.56 -0.37 12.12
CA GLU A 238 4.46 -0.29 10.97
C GLU A 238 3.61 0.00 9.73
N PHE A 239 3.92 1.07 9.03
CA PHE A 239 3.32 1.45 7.77
C PHE A 239 4.16 0.88 6.62
N ALA A 240 3.59 0.02 5.79
CA ALA A 240 4.30 -0.72 4.76
C ALA A 240 3.73 -0.44 3.37
N ILE A 241 4.61 -0.08 2.43
CA ILE A 241 4.24 -0.07 1.01
C ILE A 241 4.52 -1.46 0.44
N TRP A 242 3.48 -2.10 -0.07
CA TRP A 242 3.66 -3.36 -0.79
C TRP A 242 4.39 -3.07 -2.11
N SER A 243 5.60 -3.58 -2.27
CA SER A 243 6.40 -3.29 -3.44
C SER A 243 5.74 -3.77 -4.73
N PRO A 244 5.92 -3.06 -5.87
CA PRO A 244 5.40 -3.48 -7.16
C PRO A 244 5.76 -4.93 -7.51
N VAL A 245 7.02 -5.33 -7.34
CA VAL A 245 7.50 -6.69 -7.61
C VAL A 245 6.82 -7.69 -6.69
N SER A 246 6.72 -7.39 -5.39
CA SER A 246 6.07 -8.28 -4.43
C SER A 246 4.57 -8.42 -4.70
N GLU A 247 3.91 -7.36 -5.17
CA GLU A 247 2.51 -7.38 -5.58
C GLU A 247 2.34 -8.18 -6.89
N PHE A 248 3.22 -7.99 -7.87
CA PHE A 248 3.22 -8.77 -9.11
C PHE A 248 3.49 -10.25 -8.86
N ASP A 249 4.46 -10.58 -8.01
CA ASP A 249 4.71 -11.95 -7.58
C ASP A 249 3.47 -12.53 -6.90
N ALA A 250 2.80 -11.76 -6.03
CA ALA A 250 1.54 -12.18 -5.43
C ALA A 250 0.47 -12.47 -6.50
N ILE A 251 0.32 -11.63 -7.53
CA ILE A 251 -0.61 -11.86 -8.66
C ILE A 251 -0.23 -13.11 -9.47
N MET A 252 1.06 -13.41 -9.62
CA MET A 252 1.48 -14.65 -10.31
C MET A 252 0.99 -15.93 -9.60
N HIS A 253 0.71 -15.88 -8.30
CA HIS A 253 0.11 -16.98 -7.54
C HIS A 253 -1.42 -17.12 -7.73
N ILE A 254 -2.04 -16.39 -8.66
CA ILE A 254 -3.49 -16.36 -8.83
C ILE A 254 -4.10 -17.74 -9.02
N SER A 255 -3.45 -18.66 -9.74
CA SER A 255 -3.93 -20.02 -9.92
C SER A 255 -4.04 -20.77 -8.59
N GLN A 256 -3.05 -20.63 -7.72
CA GLN A 256 -3.00 -21.28 -6.40
C GLN A 256 -4.01 -20.67 -5.43
N VAL A 257 -4.08 -19.34 -5.39
CA VAL A 257 -5.06 -18.63 -4.55
C VAL A 257 -6.47 -19.02 -4.97
N ARG A 258 -6.79 -19.01 -6.27
CA ARG A 258 -8.11 -19.38 -6.79
C ARG A 258 -8.56 -20.78 -6.37
N LEU A 259 -7.65 -21.75 -6.23
CA LEU A 259 -8.02 -23.10 -5.79
C LEU A 259 -8.62 -23.13 -4.38
N SER A 260 -8.22 -22.21 -3.50
CA SER A 260 -8.72 -22.09 -2.13
C SER A 260 -10.03 -21.30 -1.99
N LEU A 261 -10.51 -20.66 -3.06
CA LEU A 261 -11.68 -19.78 -2.99
C LEU A 261 -12.99 -20.55 -3.25
N PRO A 262 -14.16 -20.04 -2.82
CA PRO A 262 -15.46 -20.54 -3.27
C PRO A 262 -15.64 -20.36 -4.79
N ASP A 263 -16.43 -21.22 -5.45
CA ASP A 263 -16.57 -21.18 -6.92
C ASP A 263 -17.13 -19.84 -7.46
N ALA A 264 -18.00 -19.19 -6.69
CA ALA A 264 -18.50 -17.85 -7.02
C ALA A 264 -17.36 -16.81 -7.10
N ALA A 265 -16.36 -16.91 -6.22
CA ALA A 265 -15.17 -16.06 -6.23
C ALA A 265 -14.24 -16.40 -7.39
N LYS A 266 -14.03 -17.70 -7.64
CA LYS A 266 -13.15 -18.19 -8.72
C LYS A 266 -13.54 -17.63 -10.08
N LYS A 267 -14.84 -17.48 -10.33
CA LYS A 267 -15.37 -16.91 -11.59
C LYS A 267 -15.09 -15.41 -11.72
N ARG A 268 -15.04 -14.67 -10.61
CA ARG A 268 -14.84 -13.21 -10.59
C ARG A 268 -13.37 -12.81 -10.55
N ILE A 269 -12.55 -13.58 -9.85
CA ILE A 269 -11.10 -13.35 -9.73
C ILE A 269 -10.42 -14.09 -10.89
N THR A 270 -10.24 -13.39 -12.01
CA THR A 270 -9.43 -13.81 -13.16
C THR A 270 -8.19 -12.93 -13.23
N LEU A 271 -7.20 -13.34 -14.02
CA LEU A 271 -5.98 -12.52 -14.18
C LEU A 271 -6.32 -11.14 -14.76
N GLU A 272 -7.21 -11.11 -15.75
CA GLU A 272 -7.70 -9.89 -16.38
C GLU A 272 -8.37 -8.96 -15.36
N THR A 273 -9.33 -9.46 -14.58
CA THR A 273 -10.04 -8.63 -13.61
C THR A 273 -9.15 -8.17 -12.45
N VAL A 274 -8.18 -8.98 -12.02
CA VAL A 274 -7.17 -8.57 -11.03
C VAL A 274 -6.25 -7.49 -11.59
N CYS A 275 -5.91 -7.54 -12.88
CA CYS A 275 -5.07 -6.54 -13.53
C CYS A 275 -5.80 -5.23 -13.83
N GLU A 276 -7.11 -5.25 -14.12
CA GLU A 276 -7.85 -4.07 -14.60
C GLU A 276 -8.82 -3.47 -13.56
N CYS A 277 -9.34 -4.27 -12.61
CA CYS A 277 -10.31 -3.81 -11.61
C CYS A 277 -9.70 -3.72 -10.21
N GLU A 278 -9.63 -2.50 -9.66
CA GLU A 278 -9.05 -2.23 -8.34
C GLU A 278 -9.78 -2.96 -7.20
N ALA A 279 -11.11 -3.04 -7.25
CA ALA A 279 -11.89 -3.74 -6.22
C ALA A 279 -11.60 -5.25 -6.23
N THR A 280 -11.54 -5.86 -7.43
CA THR A 280 -11.18 -7.27 -7.57
C THR A 280 -9.73 -7.53 -7.16
N ARG A 281 -8.81 -6.63 -7.50
CA ARG A 281 -7.40 -6.68 -7.08
C ARG A 281 -7.26 -6.60 -5.57
N SER A 282 -7.95 -5.66 -4.92
CA SER A 282 -7.92 -5.50 -3.46
C SER A 282 -8.46 -6.73 -2.74
N ALA A 283 -9.56 -7.30 -3.22
CA ALA A 283 -10.10 -8.55 -2.70
C ALA A 283 -9.14 -9.72 -2.90
N TYR A 284 -8.51 -9.82 -4.07
CA TYR A 284 -7.48 -10.82 -4.36
C TYR A 284 -6.29 -10.71 -3.40
N LEU A 285 -5.75 -9.51 -3.19
CA LEU A 285 -4.63 -9.26 -2.29
C LEU A 285 -5.00 -9.59 -0.84
N ALA A 286 -6.23 -9.30 -0.41
CA ALA A 286 -6.71 -9.69 0.92
C ALA A 286 -6.73 -11.23 1.10
N HIS A 287 -7.18 -11.97 0.08
CA HIS A 287 -7.12 -13.43 0.08
C HIS A 287 -5.69 -13.96 0.09
N TYR A 288 -4.83 -13.40 -0.75
CA TYR A 288 -3.41 -13.76 -0.79
C TYR A 288 -2.76 -13.56 0.57
N LEU A 289 -2.97 -12.40 1.22
CA LEU A 289 -2.44 -12.13 2.55
C LEU A 289 -2.94 -13.12 3.59
N THR A 290 -4.23 -13.49 3.55
CA THR A 290 -4.80 -14.44 4.52
C THR A 290 -4.21 -15.84 4.37
N LEU A 291 -3.91 -16.26 3.14
CA LEU A 291 -3.25 -17.54 2.86
C LEU A 291 -1.78 -17.54 3.31
N THR A 292 -1.06 -16.45 3.01
CA THR A 292 0.37 -16.32 3.32
C THR A 292 0.63 -16.03 4.80
N LYS A 293 -0.30 -15.33 5.48
CA LYS A 293 -0.22 -14.91 6.89
C LYS A 293 -1.27 -15.62 7.74
N LYS A 294 -1.23 -16.95 7.72
CA LYS A 294 -2.11 -17.78 8.55
C LYS A 294 -2.09 -17.29 10.00
N ASN A 295 -3.29 -17.17 10.59
CA ASN A 295 -3.52 -16.73 11.97
C ASN A 295 -3.25 -15.25 12.28
N VAL A 296 -2.92 -14.41 11.30
CA VAL A 296 -2.87 -12.96 11.50
C VAL A 296 -4.23 -12.37 11.12
N PRO A 297 -4.92 -11.67 12.04
CA PRO A 297 -6.18 -11.03 11.70
C PRO A 297 -5.94 -9.95 10.64
N LEU A 298 -6.72 -9.99 9.57
CA LEU A 298 -6.68 -9.02 8.47
C LEU A 298 -7.95 -8.17 8.50
N ALA A 299 -7.78 -6.86 8.40
CA ALA A 299 -8.85 -5.91 8.15
C ALA A 299 -8.60 -5.21 6.81
N VAL A 300 -9.63 -5.11 5.96
CA VAL A 300 -9.57 -4.32 4.72
C VAL A 300 -10.15 -2.95 5.01
N LEU A 301 -9.34 -1.90 4.88
CA LEU A 301 -9.75 -0.52 5.09
C LEU A 301 -10.41 0.01 3.81
N ALA A 302 -11.74 0.11 3.87
CA ALA A 302 -12.59 0.64 2.81
C ALA A 302 -13.77 1.43 3.40
N PRO A 303 -14.25 2.49 2.71
CA PRO A 303 -15.48 3.19 3.07
C PRO A 303 -16.65 2.22 3.18
N GLN A 304 -17.60 2.50 4.07
CA GLN A 304 -18.78 1.64 4.25
C GLN A 304 -19.54 1.40 2.93
N SER A 305 -19.62 2.41 2.07
CA SER A 305 -20.24 2.33 0.75
C SER A 305 -19.57 1.31 -0.20
N ARG A 306 -18.28 1.03 -0.02
CA ARG A 306 -17.50 0.07 -0.82
C ARG A 306 -17.35 -1.29 -0.15
N GLN A 307 -17.66 -1.41 1.14
CA GLN A 307 -17.65 -2.69 1.84
C GLN A 307 -18.64 -3.68 1.23
N THR A 308 -19.80 -3.23 0.75
CA THR A 308 -20.77 -4.11 0.07
C THR A 308 -20.21 -4.68 -1.22
N GLU A 309 -19.50 -3.88 -2.03
CA GLU A 309 -18.84 -4.37 -3.25
C GLU A 309 -17.73 -5.37 -2.94
N LEU A 310 -16.94 -5.09 -1.89
CA LEU A 310 -15.90 -6.01 -1.42
C LEU A 310 -16.47 -7.29 -0.82
N GLN A 311 -17.66 -7.26 -0.22
CA GLN A 311 -18.37 -8.45 0.26
C GLN A 311 -18.93 -9.31 -0.88
N GLN A 312 -19.23 -8.71 -2.03
CA GLN A 312 -19.68 -9.44 -3.21
C GLN A 312 -18.55 -10.25 -3.87
N VAL A 313 -17.30 -9.85 -3.71
CA VAL A 313 -16.16 -10.73 -3.97
C VAL A 313 -16.01 -11.56 -2.69
N PRO A 314 -16.09 -12.90 -2.69
CA PRO A 314 -16.20 -13.71 -1.46
C PRO A 314 -14.96 -13.66 -0.56
N ILE A 315 -14.70 -12.51 0.04
CA ILE A 315 -13.68 -12.32 1.05
C ILE A 315 -14.19 -13.05 2.29
N THR A 316 -13.62 -14.24 2.56
CA THR A 316 -14.02 -15.12 3.66
C THR A 316 -14.09 -14.35 4.96
N ASN A 317 -15.05 -14.68 5.84
CA ASN A 317 -15.33 -13.98 7.12
C ASN A 317 -14.10 -13.77 8.05
N SER A 318 -12.97 -14.41 7.77
CA SER A 318 -11.67 -14.14 8.42
C SER A 318 -11.01 -12.82 7.99
N CYS A 319 -11.38 -12.25 6.85
CA CYS A 319 -10.64 -11.18 6.15
C CYS A 319 -11.42 -9.85 6.11
N VAL A 320 -12.75 -9.89 6.19
CA VAL A 320 -13.60 -8.72 6.42
C VAL A 320 -14.40 -8.96 7.69
N ARG A 321 -13.86 -8.53 8.82
CA ARG A 321 -14.76 -8.18 9.93
C ARG A 321 -15.50 -6.92 9.50
N ALA A 322 -16.75 -7.09 9.05
CA ALA A 322 -17.70 -5.99 9.10
C ALA A 322 -17.64 -5.40 10.52
N GLN A 323 -17.76 -4.08 10.64
CA GLN A 323 -17.68 -3.35 11.91
C GLN A 323 -18.62 -3.91 13.02
N SER A 324 -19.54 -4.83 12.69
CA SER A 324 -20.47 -5.51 13.59
C SER A 324 -19.89 -6.64 14.45
N ALA A 325 -18.73 -7.24 14.13
CA ALA A 325 -18.11 -8.24 15.04
C ALA A 325 -17.51 -7.61 16.32
N CYS A 326 -17.54 -6.29 16.42
CA CYS A 326 -16.97 -5.55 17.53
C CYS A 326 -17.87 -5.52 18.79
N GLU A 327 -19.12 -5.96 18.71
CA GLU A 327 -19.98 -6.11 19.91
C GLU A 327 -19.72 -7.41 20.65
N SER A 328 -19.30 -8.47 19.95
CA SER A 328 -19.04 -9.80 20.53
C SER A 328 -17.70 -9.87 21.28
N GLU A 329 -16.69 -9.11 20.84
CA GLU A 329 -15.38 -9.00 21.52
C GLU A 329 -15.43 -8.02 22.71
N VAL A 330 -16.33 -7.03 22.68
CA VAL A 330 -16.64 -6.13 23.81
C VAL A 330 -17.30 -6.89 24.99
N ARG A 331 -18.03 -7.99 24.71
CA ARG A 331 -18.57 -8.87 25.77
C ARG A 331 -17.58 -9.89 26.34
N ARG A 332 -16.45 -10.17 25.66
CA ARG A 332 -15.45 -11.17 26.12
C ARG A 332 -14.14 -10.58 26.64
N GLN A 333 -13.87 -9.28 26.48
CA GLN A 333 -12.66 -8.63 27.00
C GLN A 333 -12.99 -7.29 27.68
N GLY A 334 -13.65 -7.37 28.84
CA GLY A 334 -14.04 -6.21 29.66
C GLY A 334 -12.89 -5.45 30.35
N HIS A 335 -11.64 -5.47 29.86
CA HIS A 335 -10.53 -4.81 30.57
C HIS A 335 -9.36 -4.23 29.76
N LEU A 336 -9.40 -4.15 28.42
CA LEU A 336 -8.30 -3.57 27.63
C LEU A 336 -8.72 -2.31 26.87
N LYS A 337 -8.50 -1.15 27.51
CA LYS A 337 -8.69 0.22 26.99
C LYS A 337 -7.73 0.62 25.85
N ARG A 338 -7.61 -0.16 24.78
CA ARG A 338 -6.90 0.29 23.55
C ARG A 338 -7.66 -0.17 22.31
N SER A 339 -8.66 0.64 21.93
CA SER A 339 -9.21 0.64 20.57
C SER A 339 -8.07 0.80 19.56
N THR A 340 -8.14 0.11 18.42
CA THR A 340 -7.17 0.29 17.34
C THR A 340 -7.15 1.77 16.90
N VAL A 341 -5.99 2.26 16.46
CA VAL A 341 -5.81 3.66 16.02
C VAL A 341 -6.84 4.03 14.95
N HIS A 342 -7.09 3.12 14.02
CA HIS A 342 -8.14 3.27 13.01
C HIS A 342 -9.54 3.37 13.63
N ARG A 343 -9.87 2.56 14.65
CA ARG A 343 -11.17 2.64 15.34
C ARG A 343 -11.36 3.99 16.03
N GLN A 344 -10.32 4.54 16.64
CA GLN A 344 -10.36 5.89 17.22
C GLN A 344 -10.62 6.95 16.15
N ALA A 345 -9.97 6.84 14.99
CA ALA A 345 -10.19 7.72 13.85
C ALA A 345 -11.62 7.63 13.32
N VAL A 346 -12.17 6.42 13.14
CA VAL A 346 -13.54 6.18 12.68
C VAL A 346 -14.56 6.73 13.67
N THR A 347 -14.43 6.45 14.98
CA THR A 347 -15.33 7.00 16.00
C THR A 347 -15.25 8.52 16.07
N GLY A 348 -14.06 9.09 15.92
CA GLY A 348 -13.93 10.54 15.84
C GLY A 348 -14.63 11.08 14.59
N CYS A 349 -14.53 10.39 13.44
CA CYS A 349 -15.10 10.84 12.18
C CYS A 349 -16.62 10.86 12.25
N SER A 350 -17.23 9.80 12.78
CA SER A 350 -18.69 9.77 12.97
C SER A 350 -19.15 10.89 13.90
N GLU A 351 -18.41 11.20 14.96
CA GLU A 351 -18.70 12.36 15.81
C GLU A 351 -18.59 13.69 15.06
N LEU A 352 -17.55 13.89 14.25
CA LEU A 352 -17.39 15.14 13.48
C LEU A 352 -18.49 15.28 12.44
N VAL A 353 -18.79 14.21 11.68
CA VAL A 353 -19.89 14.20 10.71
C VAL A 353 -21.20 14.55 11.40
N ARG A 354 -21.47 13.97 12.58
CA ARG A 354 -22.64 14.34 13.39
C ARG A 354 -22.63 15.82 13.77
N ARG A 355 -21.49 16.36 14.23
CA ARG A 355 -21.37 17.80 14.57
C ARG A 355 -21.54 18.70 13.35
N MET A 356 -20.99 18.33 12.20
CA MET A 356 -21.15 19.10 10.96
C MET A 356 -22.60 19.04 10.46
N ALA A 357 -23.25 17.88 10.51
CA ALA A 357 -24.66 17.74 10.16
C ALA A 357 -25.55 18.55 11.11
N THR A 358 -25.29 18.53 12.42
CA THR A 358 -26.02 19.39 13.37
C THR A 358 -25.77 20.88 13.11
N ARG A 359 -24.53 21.26 12.74
CA ARG A 359 -24.22 22.64 12.39
C ARG A 359 -24.91 23.07 11.08
N GLU A 360 -24.94 22.20 10.08
CA GLU A 360 -25.65 22.43 8.82
C GLU A 360 -27.16 22.56 9.04
N GLU A 361 -27.74 21.68 9.87
CA GLU A 361 -29.15 21.74 10.26
C GLU A 361 -29.48 23.02 11.05
N ASN A 362 -28.64 23.41 12.02
CA ASN A 362 -28.79 24.68 12.73
C ASN A 362 -28.70 25.88 11.79
N LEU A 363 -27.81 25.85 10.79
CA LEU A 363 -27.73 26.91 9.77
C LEU A 363 -28.97 26.94 8.88
N ARG A 364 -29.54 25.78 8.50
CA ARG A 364 -30.81 25.71 7.77
C ARG A 364 -31.97 26.30 8.58
N GLN A 365 -32.05 26.00 9.87
CA GLN A 365 -33.09 26.53 10.76
C GLN A 365 -32.98 28.03 10.99
N ILE A 366 -31.77 28.61 10.92
CA ILE A 366 -31.56 30.07 11.01
C ILE A 366 -31.89 30.76 9.68
N MET A 367 -31.76 30.07 8.54
CA MET A 367 -31.90 30.66 7.20
C MET A 367 -33.27 30.46 6.55
N ILE A 368 -34.18 29.72 7.16
CA ILE A 368 -35.59 29.61 6.73
C ILE A 368 -36.40 30.55 7.65
N PRO A 369 -36.98 31.64 7.12
CA PRO A 369 -37.79 32.57 7.91
C PRO A 369 -39.06 31.94 8.48
#